data_AF-A0A970DQB6-F1
#
_entry.id   AF-A0A970DQB6-F1
#
_cell.length_a   1.000
_cell.length_b   1.000
_cell.length_c   1.000
_cell.angle_alpha   90.00
_cell.angle_beta   90.00
_cell.angle_gamma   90.00
#
_symmetry.space_group_name_H-M   'P 1'
#
loop_
_entity.id
_entity.type
_entity.pdbx_description
1 polymer ?
#
loop_
_entity_poly.entity_id
_entity_poly.type
_entity_poly.pdbx_seq_one_letter_code
_entity_poly.pdbx_strand_id
1 'polypeptide(L)' 'MTTHNKQQIHNGHNDSIGCVVDECKYHAQNVDYCTLQQIKIVKHGSSANSMQATDCGSFEAI' A
#
# COMPACT_ATOMS: atom_id res chain seq x y z
N MET A 1 14.57 1.59 -24.66
CA MET A 1 14.67 0.68 -23.50
C MET A 1 14.17 1.44 -22.29
N THR A 2 12.86 1.49 -22.06
CA THR A 2 12.28 2.17 -20.90
C THR A 2 12.49 1.27 -19.68
N THR A 3 13.51 1.59 -18.91
CA THR A 3 13.90 0.89 -17.69
C THR A 3 12.82 1.06 -16.61
N HIS A 4 11.73 0.30 -16.69
CA HIS A 4 10.78 0.11 -15.59
C HIS A 4 11.37 -0.80 -14.50
N ASN A 5 12.60 -0.52 -14.08
CA ASN A 5 13.26 -1.31 -13.04
C ASN A 5 14.49 -0.62 -12.48
N LYS A 6 14.30 0.48 -11.74
CA LYS A 6 15.25 0.84 -10.68
C LYS A 6 14.53 1.68 -9.63
N GLN A 7 14.36 1.01 -8.49
CA GLN A 7 13.95 1.51 -7.17
C GLN A 7 12.43 1.68 -6.98
N GLN A 8 11.76 0.59 -6.59
CA GLN A 8 10.39 0.67 -6.07
C GLN A 8 10.32 1.24 -4.64
N ILE A 9 11.47 1.45 -4.00
CA ILE A 9 11.58 2.02 -2.66
C ILE A 9 12.53 3.22 -2.74
N HIS A 10 12.00 4.41 -2.51
CA HIS A 10 12.72 5.67 -2.39
C HIS A 10 12.70 6.11 -0.94
N ASN A 11 13.85 6.45 -0.37
CA ASN A 11 13.95 6.94 1.01
C ASN A 11 13.17 6.08 2.04
N GLY A 12 13.22 4.75 1.88
CA GLY A 12 12.55 3.79 2.76
C GLY A 12 11.07 3.54 2.51
N HIS A 13 10.44 4.21 1.54
CA HIS A 13 9.02 4.05 1.21
C HIS A 13 8.78 3.85 -0.29
N ASN A 14 7.60 3.36 -0.64
CA ASN A 14 7.16 3.15 -2.01
C ASN A 14 6.24 4.30 -2.44
N ASP A 15 6.76 5.22 -3.25
CA ASP A 15 6.03 6.38 -3.76
C ASP A 15 4.80 6.00 -4.61
N SER A 16 4.68 4.72 -5.02
CA SER A 16 3.52 4.20 -5.75
C SER A 16 2.42 3.65 -4.84
N ILE A 17 2.63 3.62 -3.51
CA ILE A 17 1.67 3.09 -2.54
C ILE A 17 1.46 4.13 -1.45
N GLY A 18 0.50 5.02 -1.67
CA GLY A 18 0.03 5.94 -0.63
C GLY A 18 -0.61 5.18 0.53
N CYS A 19 -0.27 5.57 1.76
CA CYS A 19 -0.85 4.99 2.97
C CYS A 19 -0.94 6.09 4.01
N VAL A 20 -2.15 6.39 4.48
CA VAL A 20 -2.43 7.39 5.53
C VAL A 20 -2.91 6.75 6.82
N VAL A 21 -2.78 5.43 6.93
CA VAL A 21 -3.28 4.65 8.06
C VAL A 21 -2.14 4.50 9.05
N ASP A 22 -2.20 5.27 10.13
CA ASP A 22 -1.15 5.28 11.17
C ASP A 22 -0.99 3.91 11.84
N GLU A 23 -2.07 3.12 11.94
CA GLU A 23 -2.02 1.77 12.48
C GLU A 23 -1.40 0.75 11.51
N CYS A 24 -1.12 1.11 10.26
CA CYS A 24 -0.48 0.20 9.34
C CYS A 24 0.97 -0.02 9.75
N LYS A 25 1.32 -1.27 10.07
CA LYS A 25 2.69 -1.71 10.39
C LYS A 25 3.73 -1.34 9.34
N TYR A 26 3.28 -1.10 8.11
CA TYR A 26 4.11 -0.72 6.99
C TYR A 26 4.03 0.76 6.62
N HIS A 27 3.31 1.59 7.40
CA HIS A 27 3.29 3.03 7.20
C HIS A 27 4.72 3.59 7.30
N ALA A 28 5.08 4.53 6.43
CA ALA A 28 6.39 5.17 6.41
C ALA A 28 6.56 6.24 7.51
N GLN A 29 5.61 6.29 8.45
CA GLN A 29 5.57 7.11 9.67
C GLN A 29 5.53 8.61 9.38
N ASN A 30 6.65 9.17 8.91
CA ASN A 30 6.81 10.61 8.70
C ASN A 30 6.24 11.10 7.35
N VAL A 31 5.79 10.18 6.50
CA VAL A 31 5.21 10.47 5.18
C VAL A 31 4.09 9.48 4.87
N ASP A 32 3.08 9.93 4.13
CA ASP A 32 1.84 9.20 3.79
C ASP A 32 2.04 8.11 2.72
N TYR A 33 3.05 7.26 2.91
CA TYR A 33 3.41 6.17 2.00
C TYR A 33 3.59 4.86 2.75
N CYS A 34 3.53 3.76 2.01
CA CYS A 34 3.79 2.42 2.52
C CYS A 34 5.24 2.01 2.24
N THR A 35 5.82 1.19 3.09
CA THR A 35 7.16 0.60 2.92
C THR A 35 7.15 -0.70 2.12
N LEU A 36 5.95 -1.23 1.80
CA LEU A 36 5.80 -2.42 0.98
C LEU A 36 6.17 -2.16 -0.48
N GLN A 37 6.81 -3.13 -1.14
CA GLN A 37 7.10 -3.06 -2.58
C GLN A 37 5.84 -3.29 -3.44
N GLN A 38 4.87 -4.02 -2.90
CA GLN A 38 3.59 -4.31 -3.54
C GLN A 38 2.49 -4.44 -2.48
N ILE A 39 1.26 -4.16 -2.86
CA ILE A 39 0.06 -4.45 -2.05
C ILE A 39 -0.86 -5.40 -2.80
N LYS A 40 -1.63 -6.18 -2.04
CA LYS A 40 -2.73 -6.96 -2.56
C LYS A 40 -4.04 -6.24 -2.25
N ILE A 41 -4.82 -5.91 -3.27
CA ILE A 41 -6.20 -5.46 -3.06
C ILE A 41 -7.09 -6.69 -2.89
N VAL A 42 -7.94 -6.67 -1.87
CA VAL A 42 -8.93 -7.71 -1.59
C VAL A 42 -10.31 -7.09 -1.48
N LYS A 43 -11.34 -7.94 -1.50
CA LYS A 43 -12.72 -7.51 -1.24
C LYS A 43 -13.12 -7.91 0.18
N HIS A 44 -13.90 -7.04 0.82
CA HIS A 44 -14.65 -7.37 2.03
C HIS A 44 -16.04 -7.88 1.61
N GLY A 45 -16.32 -9.16 1.87
CA GLY A 45 -17.59 -9.81 1.53
C GLY A 45 -17.64 -10.47 0.14
N SER A 46 -18.85 -10.73 -0.33
CA SER A 46 -19.10 -11.57 -1.53
C SER A 46 -18.78 -10.87 -2.85
N SER A 47 -18.91 -9.54 -2.91
CA SER A 47 -18.76 -8.72 -4.12
C SER A 47 -18.21 -7.33 -3.78
N ALA A 48 -17.40 -6.75 -4.67
CA ALA A 48 -16.86 -5.39 -4.52
C ALA A 48 -17.58 -4.43 -5.48
N ASN A 49 -18.64 -3.78 -5.00
CA ASN A 49 -19.44 -2.83 -5.78
C ASN A 49 -19.26 -1.37 -5.30
N SER A 50 -18.39 -1.14 -4.33
CA SER A 50 -18.04 0.17 -3.78
C SER A 50 -16.57 0.18 -3.35
N MET A 51 -15.97 1.37 -3.25
CA MET A 51 -14.59 1.51 -2.76
C MET A 51 -14.44 0.98 -1.32
N GLN A 52 -15.47 1.15 -0.50
CA GLN A 52 -15.51 0.67 0.88
C GLN A 52 -15.57 -0.87 0.98
N ALA A 53 -15.89 -1.56 -0.12
CA ALA A 53 -15.84 -3.02 -0.20
C ALA A 53 -14.48 -3.54 -0.70
N THR A 54 -13.50 -2.65 -0.95
CA THR A 54 -12.13 -3.01 -1.35
C THR A 54 -11.14 -2.57 -0.29
N ASP A 55 -10.33 -3.51 0.18
CA ASP A 55 -9.34 -3.28 1.24
C ASP A 55 -7.92 -3.53 0.73
N CYS A 56 -6.94 -2.94 1.39
CA CYS A 56 -5.56 -3.39 1.31
C CYS A 56 -5.42 -4.70 2.08
N GLY A 57 -5.43 -5.84 1.39
CA GLY A 57 -5.23 -7.16 1.99
C GLY A 57 -3.79 -7.47 2.40
N SER A 58 -2.87 -6.53 2.19
CA SER A 58 -1.52 -6.55 2.76
C SER A 58 -1.41 -5.77 4.07
N PHE A 59 -2.52 -5.18 4.55
CA PHE A 59 -2.55 -4.46 5.81
C PHE A 59 -2.28 -5.39 7.00
N GLU A 60 -1.36 -4.96 7.86
CA GLU A 60 -1.14 -5.52 9.20
C GLU A 60 -1.19 -4.34 10.18
N ALA A 61 -1.89 -4.51 11.31
CA ALA A 61 -1.89 -3.51 12.38
C ALA A 61 -0.56 -3.56 13.17
N ILE A 62 -0.10 -2.41 13.66
CA ILE A 62 0.99 -2.30 14.65
C ILE A 62 0.62 -2.87 16.02
#